data_AF-A0A1Y0ICK8-F1
#
_entry.id   AF-A0A1Y0ICK8-F1
#
_cell.length_a   1.000
_cell.length_b   1.000
_cell.length_c   1.000
_cell.angle_alpha   90.00
_cell.angle_beta   90.00
_cell.angle_gamma   90.00
#
_symmetry.space_group_name_H-M   'P 1'
#
loop_
_entity.id
_entity.type
_entity.pdbx_description
1 polymer ?
#
loop_
_entity_poly.entity_id
_entity_poly.type
_entity_poly.pdbx_seq_one_letter_code
_entity_poly.pdbx_strand_id
1 'polypeptide(L)'
;MFILNQTTVYYLKRLASHARAKYKRRFRLTDENEVIDLLVFSSQSHDIETKRDFMLFYINCPEEFRDQLEETYSIFPPIKNMVHIAKAV
;
A
#
# COMPACT_ATOMS: atom_id res chain seq x y z
N MET A 1 8.73 -14.45 -3.81
CA MET A 1 9.56 -13.25 -4.06
C MET A 1 8.78 -12.32 -4.96
N PHE A 2 8.30 -11.18 -4.43
CA PHE A 2 7.54 -10.21 -5.22
C PHE A 2 8.42 -9.51 -6.25
N ILE A 3 8.01 -9.55 -7.52
CA ILE A 3 8.67 -8.80 -8.59
C ILE A 3 8.02 -7.42 -8.63
N LEU A 4 8.69 -6.42 -8.06
CA LEU A 4 8.21 -5.04 -8.02
C LEU A 4 9.08 -4.14 -8.91
N ASN A 5 8.45 -3.25 -9.67
CA ASN A 5 9.19 -2.22 -10.40
C ASN A 5 9.80 -1.17 -9.44
N GLN A 6 10.77 -0.40 -9.94
CA GLN A 6 11.50 0.58 -9.12
C GLN A 6 10.58 1.62 -8.46
N THR A 7 9.54 2.07 -9.17
CA THR A 7 8.55 3.03 -8.65
C THR A 7 7.77 2.45 -7.47
N THR A 8 7.35 1.20 -7.58
CA THR A 8 6.65 0.48 -6.51
C THR A 8 7.54 0.30 -5.29
N VAL A 9 8.80 -0.09 -5.50
CA VAL A 9 9.80 -0.20 -4.42
C VAL A 9 10.05 1.15 -3.75
N TYR A 10 10.06 2.25 -4.51
CA TYR A 10 10.22 3.59 -3.96
C TYR A 10 9.08 3.96 -3.00
N TYR A 11 7.82 3.76 -3.39
CA TYR A 11 6.69 4.03 -2.50
C TYR A 11 6.64 3.09 -1.30
N LEU A 12 7.01 1.83 -1.48
CA LEU A 12 7.13 0.87 -0.37
C LEU A 12 8.17 1.32 0.68
N LYS A 13 9.33 1.83 0.23
CA LYS A 13 10.35 2.43 1.12
C LYS A 13 9.83 3.67 1.85
N ARG A 14 9.04 4.51 1.19
CA ARG A 14 8.43 5.68 1.82
C ARG A 14 7.44 5.29 2.91
N LEU A 15 6.57 4.31 2.65
CA LEU A 15 5.66 3.76 3.65
C LEU A 15 6.41 3.25 4.89
N ALA A 16 7.48 2.47 4.69
CA ALA A 16 8.31 1.98 5.79
C ALA A 16 8.99 3.12 6.57
N SER A 17 9.44 4.16 5.87
CA SER A 17 10.03 5.35 6.48
C SER A 17 9.01 6.11 7.34
N HIS A 18 7.79 6.33 6.84
CA HIS A 18 6.71 7.00 7.57
C HIS A 18 6.28 6.19 8.80
N ALA A 19 6.10 4.88 8.64
CA ALA A 19 5.83 3.97 9.75
C ALA A 19 6.87 4.10 10.87
N ARG A 20 8.16 4.15 10.50
CA ARG A 20 9.26 4.29 11.45
C ARG A 20 9.30 5.66 12.11
N ALA A 21 9.16 6.73 11.33
CA ALA A 21 9.32 8.09 11.83
C ALA A 21 8.18 8.47 12.78
N LYS A 22 6.93 8.26 12.34
CA LYS A 22 5.72 8.72 13.01
C LYS A 22 5.17 7.72 14.03
N TYR A 23 5.19 6.43 13.68
CA TYR A 23 4.56 5.38 14.50
C TYR A 23 5.56 4.51 15.26
N LYS A 24 6.87 4.75 15.08
CA LYS A 24 7.97 3.96 15.66
C LYS A 24 7.92 2.46 15.31
N ARG A 25 7.18 2.09 14.26
CA ARG A 25 7.10 0.71 13.74
C ARG A 25 8.14 0.50 12.66
N ARG A 26 8.89 -0.60 12.72
CA ARG A 26 9.90 -0.96 11.71
C ARG A 26 9.42 -2.17 10.95
N PHE A 27 9.57 -2.11 9.63
CA PHE A 27 9.23 -3.19 8.71
C PHE A 27 10.44 -3.48 7.83
N ARG A 28 10.84 -4.76 7.74
CA ARG A 28 11.93 -5.26 6.92
C ARG A 28 11.41 -5.57 5.53
N LEU A 29 11.78 -4.75 4.56
CA LEU A 29 11.34 -4.91 3.17
C LEU A 29 11.93 -6.12 2.44
N THR A 30 12.87 -6.84 3.07
CA THR A 30 13.42 -8.11 2.58
C THR A 30 12.60 -9.31 3.03
N ASP A 31 11.67 -9.12 3.98
CA ASP A 31 10.76 -10.16 4.47
C ASP A 31 9.36 -9.90 3.91
N GLU A 32 8.83 -10.87 3.17
CA GLU A 32 7.53 -10.75 2.53
C GLU A 32 6.40 -10.53 3.54
N ASN A 33 6.44 -11.19 4.69
CA ASN A 33 5.40 -11.04 5.70
C ASN A 33 5.41 -9.63 6.28
N GLU A 34 6.58 -9.06 6.53
CA GLU A 34 6.68 -7.67 7.01
C GLU A 34 6.30 -6.65 5.94
N VAL A 35 6.49 -6.97 4.65
CA VAL A 35 5.95 -6.16 3.54
C VAL A 35 4.43 -6.17 3.56
N ILE A 36 3.80 -7.34 3.69
CA ILE A 36 2.35 -7.45 3.79
C ILE A 36 1.83 -6.71 5.02
N ASP A 37 2.45 -6.88 6.19
CA ASP A 37 2.07 -6.17 7.42
C ASP A 37 2.14 -4.65 7.27
N LEU A 38 3.17 -4.14 6.57
CA LEU A 38 3.29 -2.72 6.25
C LEU A 38 2.14 -2.26 5.35
N LEU A 39 1.76 -3.05 4.35
CA LEU A 39 0.67 -2.72 3.42
C LEU A 39 -0.69 -2.75 4.12
N VAL A 40 -0.94 -3.73 5.00
CA VAL A 40 -2.13 -3.77 5.87
C VAL A 40 -2.19 -2.54 6.78
N PHE A 41 -1.08 -2.22 7.44
CA PHE A 41 -1.00 -1.03 8.27
C PHE A 41 -1.31 0.24 7.47
N SER A 42 -0.75 0.35 6.26
CA SER A 42 -0.87 1.54 5.43
C SER A 42 -2.26 1.70 4.84
N SER A 43 -2.94 0.60 4.47
CA SER A 43 -4.31 0.63 3.92
C SER A 43 -5.35 1.08 4.96
N GLN A 44 -5.08 0.81 6.24
CA GLN A 44 -5.96 1.18 7.37
C GLN A 44 -5.59 2.52 8.02
N SER A 45 -4.46 3.12 7.62
CA SER A 45 -3.99 4.38 8.21
C SER A 45 -4.94 5.53 7.87
N HIS A 46 -5.21 6.40 8.84
CA HIS A 46 -5.96 7.65 8.63
C HIS A 46 -5.05 8.83 8.26
N ASP A 47 -3.74 8.61 8.27
CA ASP A 47 -2.76 9.62 7.93
C ASP A 47 -2.70 9.86 6.42
N ILE A 48 -2.85 11.13 6.03
CA ILE A 48 -2.97 11.53 4.63
C ILE A 48 -1.72 11.17 3.83
N GLU A 49 -0.54 11.34 4.41
CA GLU A 49 0.73 11.03 3.74
C GLU A 49 0.88 9.53 3.51
N THR A 50 0.57 8.72 4.53
CA THR A 50 0.56 7.26 4.45
C THR A 50 -0.46 6.76 3.44
N LYS A 51 -1.69 7.29 3.46
CA LYS A 51 -2.73 6.94 2.48
C LYS A 51 -2.30 7.28 1.05
N ARG A 52 -1.73 8.48 0.85
CA ARG A 52 -1.24 8.93 -0.46
C ARG A 52 -0.16 8.00 -0.99
N ASP A 53 0.85 7.69 -0.17
CA ASP A 53 1.95 6.82 -0.57
C ASP A 53 1.48 5.38 -0.81
N PHE A 54 0.51 4.89 -0.05
CA PHE A 54 -0.13 3.60 -0.29
C PHE A 54 -0.91 3.58 -1.61
N MET A 55 -1.64 4.65 -1.93
CA MET A 55 -2.34 4.77 -3.20
C MET A 55 -1.37 4.79 -4.39
N LEU A 56 -0.26 5.51 -4.26
CA LEU A 56 0.78 5.57 -5.29
C LEU A 56 1.54 4.24 -5.43
N PHE A 57 1.80 3.54 -4.33
CA PHE A 57 2.28 2.16 -4.35
C PHE A 57 1.33 1.28 -5.16
N TYR A 58 0.03 1.31 -4.83
CA TYR A 58 -0.99 0.46 -5.44
C TYR A 58 -1.11 0.69 -6.96
N ILE A 59 -1.19 1.95 -7.40
CA ILE A 59 -1.36 2.29 -8.82
C ILE A 59 -0.16 1.83 -9.66
N ASN A 60 1.05 1.95 -9.11
CA ASN A 60 2.27 1.57 -9.82
C ASN A 60 2.61 0.08 -9.70
N CYS A 61 1.91 -0.64 -8.82
CA CYS A 61 2.17 -2.04 -8.55
C CYS A 61 1.79 -2.92 -9.76
N PRO A 62 2.58 -3.97 -10.08
CA PRO A 62 2.19 -4.97 -11.08
C PRO A 62 0.83 -5.57 -10.79
N GLU A 63 0.04 -5.81 -11.84
CA GLU A 63 -1.33 -6.31 -11.74
C GLU A 63 -1.40 -7.63 -10.96
N GLU A 64 -0.54 -8.60 -11.29
CA GLU A 64 -0.44 -9.89 -10.59
C GLU A 64 -0.26 -9.74 -9.08
N PHE A 65 0.51 -8.74 -8.64
CA PHE A 65 0.70 -8.49 -7.22
C PHE A 65 -0.52 -7.83 -6.59
N ARG A 66 -1.23 -6.95 -7.31
CA ARG A 66 -2.50 -6.39 -6.83
C ARG A 66 -3.56 -7.46 -6.66
N ASP A 67 -3.68 -8.36 -7.62
CA ASP A 67 -4.62 -9.48 -7.55
C ASP A 67 -4.32 -10.34 -6.32
N GLN A 68 -3.03 -10.64 -6.08
CA GLN A 68 -2.61 -11.33 -4.87
C GLN A 68 -2.97 -10.54 -3.58
N LEU A 69 -2.76 -9.22 -3.55
CA LEU A 69 -3.13 -8.36 -2.43
C LEU A 69 -4.64 -8.40 -2.15
N GLU A 70 -5.47 -8.35 -3.19
CA GLU A 70 -6.93 -8.36 -3.06
C GLU A 70 -7.46 -9.74 -2.65
N GLU A 71 -7.05 -10.79 -3.34
CA GLU A 71 -7.58 -12.15 -3.16
C GLU A 71 -7.07 -12.82 -1.88
N THR A 72 -5.78 -12.64 -1.57
CA THR A 72 -5.15 -13.35 -0.44
C THR A 72 -5.20 -12.53 0.84
N TYR A 73 -4.96 -11.22 0.74
CA TYR A 73 -4.74 -10.38 1.92
C TYR A 73 -5.87 -9.38 2.17
N SER A 74 -6.90 -9.34 1.31
CA SER A 74 -8.00 -8.36 1.39
C SER A 74 -7.52 -6.91 1.46
N ILE A 75 -6.40 -6.62 0.79
CA ILE A 75 -5.81 -5.29 0.68
C ILE A 75 -6.27 -4.67 -0.64
N PHE A 76 -7.17 -3.68 -0.55
CA PHE A 76 -7.81 -3.05 -1.69
C PHE A 76 -7.25 -1.65 -1.96
N PRO A 77 -7.45 -1.08 -3.17
CA PRO A 77 -7.11 0.30 -3.42
C PRO A 77 -7.91 1.22 -2.48
N PRO A 78 -7.32 2.35 -2.03
CA PRO A 78 -8.00 3.36 -1.21
C PRO A 78 -9.26 3.98 -1.85
N ILE A 79 -9.51 3.69 -3.13
CA ILE A 79 -10.48 4.35 -4.02
C ILE A 79 -11.87 3.67 -3.96
N LYS A 80 -12.05 2.56 -3.25
CA LYS A 80 -13.38 1.92 -3.13
C LYS A 80 -14.47 2.86 -2.55
N ASN A 81 -14.06 3.97 -1.90
CA ASN A 81 -14.95 5.02 -1.40
C ASN A 81 -15.06 6.29 -2.28
N MET A 82 -14.36 6.39 -3.42
CA MET A 82 -14.45 7.58 -4.30
C MET A 82 -15.42 7.42 -5.47
N VAL A 83 -15.83 6.18 -5.81
CA VAL A 83 -16.71 5.93 -6.97
C VAL A 83 -18.19 6.20 -6.67
N HIS A 84 -18.58 6.41 -5.40
CA HIS A 84 -19.96 6.83 -5.08
C HIS A 84 -20.29 8.27 -5.50
N ILE A 85 -19.31 9.07 -5.96
CA ILE A 85 -19.54 10.44 -6.43
C ILE A 85 -19.77 10.51 -7.95
N ALA A 86 -19.47 9.44 -8.71
CA ALA A 86 -19.54 9.45 -10.18
C ALA A 86 -20.87 8.95 -10.77
N LYS A 87 -21.89 8.63 -9.95
CA LYS A 87 -23.23 8.22 -10.42
C LYS A 87 -24.35 9.16 -9.98
N ALA A 88 -24.06 10.45 -9.90
CA ALA A 88 -25.06 11.49 -9.68
C ALA A 88 -24.89 12.64 -10.68
N VAL A 89 -24.93 12.32 -11.98
CA VAL A 89 -25.32 13.26 -13.06
C VAL A 89 -26.04 12.46 -14.13
#